data_AF-A0A7S0W2Y3-F1
#
_entry.id   AF-A0A7S0W2Y3-F1
#
_cell.length_a   1.000
_cell.length_b   1.000
_cell.length_c   1.000
_cell.angle_alpha   90.00
_cell.angle_beta   90.00
_cell.angle_gamma   90.00
#
_symmetry.space_group_name_H-M   'P 1'
#
loop_
_entity.id
_entity.type
_entity.pdbx_description
1 polymer ?
#
loop_
_entity_poly.entity_id
_entity_poly.type
_entity_poly.pdbx_seq_one_letter_code
_entity_poly.pdbx_strand_id
1 'polypeptide(L)'
;RYNACEALYNMAKVSRARLLERFPVIFEGLCRLCADTDQGVKNASHLLDKLLLDVVNESPSFPTDPYIRVLIPHLRLRNALSRHFLLGWTAALLKHPGVDMITHTPQVL
;
A
#
# COMPACT_ATOMS: atom_id res chain seq x y z
N ARG A 1 -2.29 -16.28 -8.34
CA ARG A 1 -2.24 -15.26 -7.26
C ARG A 1 -0.82 -15.14 -6.71
N TYR A 2 -0.25 -16.21 -6.13
CA TYR A 2 1.15 -16.23 -5.66
C TYR A 2 2.15 -15.78 -6.75
N ASN A 3 2.19 -16.46 -7.91
CA ASN A 3 3.12 -16.13 -9.00
C ASN A 3 2.98 -14.68 -9.51
N ALA A 4 1.76 -14.13 -9.48
CA ALA A 4 1.53 -12.74 -9.90
C ALA A 4 2.08 -11.74 -8.87
N CYS A 5 1.91 -12.04 -7.57
CA CYS A 5 2.50 -11.24 -6.49
C CYS A 5 4.03 -11.31 -6.52
N GLU A 6 4.59 -12.49 -6.77
CA GLU A 6 6.04 -12.71 -6.88
C GLU A 6 6.62 -11.99 -8.12
N ALA A 7 5.95 -12.07 -9.27
CA ALA A 7 6.35 -11.33 -10.46
C ALA A 7 6.32 -9.80 -10.24
N LEU A 8 5.27 -9.30 -9.58
CA LEU A 8 5.15 -7.88 -9.24
C LEU A 8 6.25 -7.44 -8.25
N TYR A 9 6.56 -8.25 -7.23
CA TYR A 9 7.69 -8.03 -6.33
C TYR A 9 9.02 -7.95 -7.10
N ASN A 10 9.25 -8.88 -8.02
CA ASN A 10 10.48 -8.89 -8.83
C ASN A 10 10.59 -7.66 -9.74
N MET A 11 9.48 -7.23 -10.36
CA MET A 11 9.43 -5.99 -11.14
C MET A 11 9.69 -4.77 -10.26
N ALA A 12 9.05 -4.69 -9.09
CA ALA A 12 9.21 -3.57 -8.16
C ALA A 12 10.65 -3.40 -7.67
N LYS A 13 11.42 -4.48 -7.52
CA LYS A 13 12.85 -4.41 -7.17
C LYS A 13 13.68 -3.66 -8.22
N VAL A 14 13.36 -3.83 -9.50
CA VAL A 14 14.13 -3.22 -10.60
C VAL A 14 13.59 -1.85 -11.01
N SER A 15 12.31 -1.58 -10.76
CA SER A 15 11.64 -0.35 -11.21
C SER A 15 11.28 0.62 -10.08
N ARG A 16 12.10 0.68 -9.01
CA ARG A 16 11.82 1.47 -7.79
C ARG A 16 11.41 2.92 -8.07
N ALA A 17 12.20 3.63 -8.89
CA ALA A 17 11.99 5.06 -9.17
C ALA A 17 10.63 5.39 -9.82
N ARG A 18 10.03 4.44 -10.55
CA ARG A 18 8.76 4.63 -11.27
C ARG A 18 7.59 3.90 -10.62
N LEU A 19 7.85 3.15 -9.55
CA LEU A 19 6.85 2.33 -8.89
C LEU A 19 5.71 3.20 -8.31
N LEU A 20 6.06 4.39 -7.80
CA LEU A 20 5.09 5.33 -7.23
C LEU A 20 4.13 5.91 -8.27
N GLU A 21 4.54 6.02 -9.55
CA GLU A 21 3.64 6.43 -10.64
C GLU A 21 2.44 5.48 -10.80
N ARG A 22 2.62 4.21 -10.41
CA ARG A 22 1.60 3.15 -10.49
C ARG A 22 1.08 2.73 -9.11
N PHE A 23 1.44 3.46 -8.06
CA PHE A 23 1.11 3.12 -6.67
C PHE A 23 -0.36 2.73 -6.46
N PRO A 24 -1.38 3.47 -6.95
CA PRO A 24 -2.77 3.21 -6.59
C PRO A 24 -3.24 1.82 -7.01
N VAL A 25 -2.88 1.40 -8.22
CA VAL A 25 -3.24 0.09 -8.78
C VAL A 25 -2.50 -1.03 -8.06
N ILE A 26 -1.22 -0.82 -7.77
CA ILE A 26 -0.39 -1.79 -7.03
C ILE A 26 -0.94 -1.97 -5.62
N PHE A 27 -1.22 -0.87 -4.94
CA PHE A 27 -1.70 -0.85 -3.57
C PHE A 27 -3.10 -1.48 -3.43
N GLU A 28 -3.99 -1.25 -4.38
CA GLU A 28 -5.30 -1.92 -4.41
C GLU A 28 -5.15 -3.45 -4.55
N GLY A 29 -4.26 -3.89 -5.44
CA GLY A 29 -3.90 -5.30 -5.58
C GLY A 29 -3.37 -5.88 -4.27
N LEU A 30 -2.45 -5.16 -3.62
CA LEU A 30 -1.87 -5.55 -2.34
C LEU A 30 -2.93 -5.66 -1.23
N CYS A 31 -3.87 -4.71 -1.15
CA CYS A 31 -5.00 -4.77 -0.22
C CYS A 31 -5.84 -6.04 -0.40
N ARG A 32 -5.99 -6.55 -1.63
CA ARG A 32 -6.73 -7.80 -1.90
C ARG A 32 -5.91 -9.02 -1.50
N LEU A 33 -4.61 -9.00 -1.74
CA LEU A 33 -3.71 -10.13 -1.47
C LEU A 33 -3.41 -10.32 0.03
N CYS A 34 -3.37 -9.24 0.82
CA CYS A 34 -3.07 -9.35 2.26
C CYS A 34 -4.16 -10.08 3.06
N ALA A 35 -5.39 -10.15 2.52
CA ALA A 35 -6.52 -10.87 3.10
C ALA A 35 -6.80 -12.22 2.43
N ASP A 36 -5.87 -12.73 1.60
CA ASP A 36 -6.01 -14.04 0.97
C ASP A 36 -6.06 -15.17 2.01
N THR A 37 -6.65 -16.32 1.68
CA THR A 37 -6.68 -17.47 2.58
C THR A 37 -5.40 -18.31 2.50
N ASP A 38 -4.69 -18.24 1.36
CA ASP A 38 -3.46 -18.99 1.12
C ASP A 38 -2.25 -18.35 1.82
N GLN A 39 -1.51 -19.14 2.60
CA GLN A 39 -0.37 -18.63 3.37
C GLN A 39 0.82 -18.21 2.49
N GLY A 40 1.04 -18.89 1.35
CA GLY A 40 2.07 -18.52 0.40
C GLY A 40 1.80 -17.14 -0.20
N VAL A 41 0.53 -16.89 -0.59
CA VAL A 41 0.10 -15.58 -1.09
C VAL A 41 0.27 -14.49 -0.03
N LYS A 42 -0.09 -14.75 1.24
CA LYS A 42 0.15 -13.80 2.33
C LYS A 42 1.63 -13.46 2.49
N ASN A 43 2.50 -14.47 2.51
CA ASN A 43 3.94 -14.27 2.65
C ASN A 43 4.50 -13.44 1.50
N ALA A 44 4.11 -13.74 0.25
CA ALA A 44 4.52 -12.96 -0.92
C ALA A 44 4.01 -11.52 -0.85
N SER A 45 2.76 -11.33 -0.40
CA SER A 45 2.17 -9.98 -0.25
C SER A 45 2.93 -9.16 0.79
N HIS A 46 3.40 -9.79 1.88
CA HIS A 46 4.19 -9.12 2.91
C HIS A 46 5.56 -8.65 2.42
N LEU A 47 6.19 -9.41 1.51
CA LEU A 47 7.44 -8.99 0.89
C LEU A 47 7.23 -7.79 -0.04
N LEU A 48 6.14 -7.81 -0.82
CA LEU A 48 5.75 -6.68 -1.67
C LEU A 48 5.38 -5.44 -0.86
N ASP A 49 4.69 -5.62 0.27
CA ASP A 49 4.32 -4.57 1.21
C ASP A 49 5.54 -3.81 1.75
N LYS A 50 6.51 -4.56 2.31
CA LYS A 50 7.76 -3.98 2.79
C LYS A 50 8.51 -3.25 1.70
N LEU A 51 8.64 -3.86 0.53
CA LEU A 51 9.32 -3.26 -0.61
C LEU A 51 8.68 -1.94 -1.04
N LEU A 52 7.34 -1.87 -1.04
CA LEU A 52 6.62 -0.67 -1.39
C LEU A 52 6.83 0.44 -0.36
N LEU A 53 6.81 0.11 0.94
CA LEU A 53 7.15 1.06 2.02
C LEU A 53 8.58 1.57 1.92
N ASP A 54 9.55 0.71 1.60
CA ASP A 54 10.94 1.12 1.39
C ASP A 54 11.04 2.14 0.25
N VAL A 55 10.36 1.89 -0.88
CA VAL A 55 10.31 2.82 -2.01
C VAL A 55 9.64 4.14 -1.64
N VAL A 56 8.58 4.11 -0.83
CA VAL A 56 7.95 5.35 -0.32
C VAL A 56 8.95 6.14 0.51
N ASN A 57 9.65 5.51 1.45
CA ASN A 57 10.63 6.17 2.33
C ASN A 57 11.87 6.72 1.60
N GLU A 58 12.22 6.13 0.45
CA GLU A 58 13.30 6.62 -0.41
C GLU A 58 12.86 7.81 -1.29
N SER A 59 11.56 8.08 -1.39
CA SER A 59 11.02 9.14 -2.23
C SER A 59 10.84 10.44 -1.46
N PRO A 60 11.19 11.61 -2.04
CA PRO A 60 10.96 12.89 -1.38
C PRO A 60 9.48 13.26 -1.29
N SER A 61 8.61 12.60 -2.06
CA SER A 61 7.17 12.87 -2.09
C SER A 61 6.37 11.59 -2.36
N PHE A 62 5.09 11.61 -2.01
CA PHE A 62 4.19 10.49 -2.18
C PHE A 62 2.84 10.95 -2.75
N PRO A 63 2.20 10.17 -3.64
CA PRO A 63 0.87 10.49 -4.15
C PRO A 63 -0.22 10.26 -3.08
N THR A 64 -0.35 11.22 -2.15
CA THR A 64 -1.33 11.15 -1.05
C THR A 64 -2.77 11.10 -1.55
N ASP A 65 -3.15 11.95 -2.50
CA ASP A 65 -4.50 12.01 -3.07
C ASP A 65 -5.01 10.63 -3.56
N PRO A 66 -4.27 9.92 -4.43
CA PRO A 66 -4.66 8.58 -4.84
C PRO A 66 -4.72 7.57 -3.69
N TYR A 67 -3.84 7.67 -2.68
CA TYR A 67 -3.89 6.80 -1.51
C TYR A 67 -5.18 7.02 -0.70
N ILE A 68 -5.56 8.26 -0.44
CA ILE A 68 -6.80 8.59 0.30
C ILE A 68 -8.04 8.05 -0.43
N ARG A 69 -8.07 8.12 -1.77
CA ARG A 69 -9.17 7.55 -2.58
C ARG A 69 -9.29 6.03 -2.43
N VAL A 70 -8.18 5.32 -2.21
CA VAL A 70 -8.21 3.88 -1.89
C VAL A 70 -8.60 3.66 -0.43
N LEU A 71 -8.08 4.46 0.50
CA LEU A 71 -8.28 4.32 1.93
C LEU A 71 -9.76 4.43 2.34
N ILE A 72 -10.45 5.49 1.92
CA ILE A 72 -11.81 5.81 2.40
C ILE A 72 -12.83 4.69 2.13
N PRO A 73 -12.98 4.16 0.89
CA PRO A 73 -13.91 3.08 0.63
C PRO A 73 -13.55 1.80 1.38
N HIS A 74 -12.26 1.53 1.55
CA HIS A 74 -11.79 0.29 2.14
C HIS A 74 -11.90 0.25 3.67
N LEU A 75 -11.82 1.40 4.34
CA LEU A 75 -12.10 1.50 5.78
C LEU A 75 -13.56 1.15 6.12
N ARG A 76 -14.50 1.47 5.22
CA ARG A 76 -15.94 1.26 5.44
C ARG A 76 -16.43 -0.16 5.11
N LEU A 77 -15.72 -0.89 4.24
CA LEU A 77 -16.28 -2.08 3.57
C LEU A 77 -15.53 -3.40 3.81
N ARG A 78 -14.39 -3.42 4.52
CA ARG A 78 -13.55 -4.63 4.61
C ARG A 78 -13.45 -5.28 5.99
N ASN A 79 -13.04 -6.55 5.97
CA ASN A 79 -12.74 -7.40 7.13
C ASN A 79 -11.62 -6.81 8.01
N ALA A 80 -11.51 -7.30 9.24
CA ALA A 80 -10.60 -6.77 10.26
C ALA A 80 -9.11 -6.73 9.83
N LEU A 81 -8.67 -7.71 9.03
CA LEU A 81 -7.28 -7.80 8.57
C LEU A 81 -6.94 -6.69 7.57
N SER A 82 -7.79 -6.45 6.58
CA SER A 82 -7.58 -5.34 5.64
C SER A 82 -7.63 -3.98 6.33
N ARG A 83 -8.48 -3.80 7.36
CA ARG A 83 -8.48 -2.57 8.15
C ARG A 83 -7.18 -2.39 8.93
N HIS A 84 -6.69 -3.44 9.57
CA HIS A 84 -5.41 -3.39 10.28
C HIS A 84 -4.25 -3.04 9.35
N PHE A 85 -4.22 -3.65 8.16
CA PHE A 85 -3.25 -3.35 7.11
C PHE A 85 -3.28 -1.86 6.70
N LEU A 86 -4.47 -1.32 6.40
CA LEU A 86 -4.65 0.08 6.01
C LEU A 86 -4.28 1.07 7.11
N LEU A 87 -4.59 0.75 8.37
CA LEU A 87 -4.17 1.55 9.52
C LEU A 87 -2.66 1.55 9.68
N GLY A 88 -2.00 0.40 9.44
CA GLY A 88 -0.55 0.30 9.42
C GLY A 88 0.09 1.20 8.37
N TRP A 89 -0.45 1.20 7.14
CA TRP A 89 -0.03 2.11 6.08
C TRP A 89 -0.25 3.58 6.42
N THR A 90 -1.42 3.90 6.96
CA THR A 90 -1.73 5.27 7.38
C THR A 90 -0.75 5.74 8.45
N ALA A 91 -0.43 4.90 9.44
CA ALA A 91 0.54 5.21 10.47
C ALA A 91 1.98 5.35 9.94
N ALA A 92 2.36 4.58 8.93
CA ALA A 92 3.66 4.72 8.26
C ALA A 92 3.75 6.04 7.49
N LEU A 93 2.71 6.38 6.70
CA LEU A 93 2.64 7.59 5.91
C LEU A 93 2.60 8.86 6.76
N LEU A 94 1.94 8.85 7.93
CA LEU A 94 1.96 9.98 8.87
C LEU A 94 3.38 10.32 9.39
N LYS A 95 4.31 9.36 9.35
CA LYS A 95 5.70 9.56 9.79
C LYS A 95 6.61 10.02 8.65
N HIS A 96 6.13 9.99 7.41
CA HIS A 96 6.93 10.31 6.24
C HIS A 96 6.99 11.83 6.02
N PRO A 97 8.18 12.45 5.94
CA PRO A 97 8.31 13.91 5.89
C PRO A 97 7.75 14.53 4.60
N GLY A 98 7.69 13.76 3.51
CA GLY A 98 7.12 14.18 2.22
C GLY A 98 5.63 13.88 2.04
N VAL A 99 4.92 13.49 3.11
CA VAL A 99 3.48 13.19 3.07
C VAL A 99 2.74 14.17 3.97
N ASP A 100 1.79 14.90 3.38
CA ASP A 100 0.78 15.65 4.14
C ASP A 100 -0.59 14.96 4.03
N MET A 101 -0.97 14.23 5.09
CA MET A 101 -2.32 13.68 5.21
C MET A 101 -3.28 14.58 5.99
N ILE A 102 -2.78 15.62 6.66
CA ILE A 102 -3.58 16.49 7.53
C ILE A 102 -4.52 17.36 6.69
N THR A 103 -4.10 17.71 5.48
CA THR A 103 -4.95 18.45 4.54
C THR A 103 -6.17 17.62 4.06
N HIS A 104 -6.18 16.30 4.28
CA HIS A 104 -7.27 15.39 3.94
C HIS A 104 -8.11 14.90 5.14
N THR A 105 -7.79 15.35 6.36
CA THR A 105 -8.41 14.87 7.61
C THR A 105 -9.95 14.93 7.66
N PRO A 106 -10.66 15.92 7.07
CA PRO A 106 -12.12 15.94 7.11
C PRO A 106 -12.80 14.74 6.44
N GLN A 107 -12.08 13.98 5.62
CA GLN A 107 -12.61 12.84 4.86
C GLN A 107 -12.27 11.49 5.51
N VAL A 108 -11.39 11.48 6.52
CA VAL A 108 -10.80 10.26 7.11
C VAL A 108 -11.31 9.99 8.54
N LEU A 109 -11.70 11.03 9.29
CA LEU A 109 -12.40 10.95 10.59
C LEU A 109 -13.93 10.90 10.39
#